data_AF-A0A6G4AJC4-F1
#
_entry.id   AF-A0A6G4AJC4-F1
#
_cell.length_a   1.000
_cell.length_b   1.000
_cell.length_c   1.000
_cell.angle_alpha   90.00
_cell.angle_beta   90.00
_cell.angle_gamma   90.00
#
_symmetry.space_group_name_H-M   'P 1'
#
loop_
_entity.id
_entity.type
_entity.pdbx_description
1 polymer ?
#
loop_
_entity_poly.entity_id
_entity_poly.type
_entity_poly.pdbx_seq_one_letter_code
_entity_poly.pdbx_strand_id
1 'polypeptide(L)'
;MSLFGDLPGLPDLFIDPPSPKKTAGAFHATSAAGQNKTKLDDPEAAGKAHSGWAVAKPNQECVTAWRNRLHELGKSAREAAAAITDAMDDYMDTDHSIEAELRKDARWLEGA
;
A
#
# COMPACT_ATOMS: atom_id res chain seq x y z
N MET A 1 -18.34 20.78 -4.75
CA MET A 1 -18.61 21.76 -5.81
C MET A 1 -17.28 22.39 -6.16
N SER A 2 -16.56 21.79 -7.11
CA SER A 2 -15.19 22.19 -7.49
C SER A 2 -15.22 23.51 -8.25
N LEU A 3 -14.48 24.51 -7.79
CA LEU A 3 -14.43 25.86 -8.35
C LEU A 3 -13.23 26.12 -9.27
N PHE A 4 -12.53 25.09 -9.71
CA PHE A 4 -11.43 25.21 -10.65
C PHE A 4 -11.66 24.22 -11.79
N GLY A 5 -12.40 24.68 -12.80
CA GLY A 5 -12.53 23.96 -14.05
C GLY A 5 -11.20 23.98 -14.80
N ASP A 6 -10.87 22.84 -15.41
CA ASP A 6 -9.80 22.70 -16.40
C ASP A 6 -9.93 23.80 -17.45
N LEU A 7 -9.05 24.81 -17.40
CA LEU A 7 -8.92 25.82 -18.45
C LEU A 7 -7.87 25.34 -19.47
N PRO A 8 -8.21 25.35 -20.77
CA PRO A 8 -7.32 24.86 -21.81
C PRO A 8 -6.13 25.80 -21.98
N GLY A 9 -4.91 25.27 -21.84
CA GLY A 9 -3.67 25.96 -22.25
C GLY A 9 -2.53 25.98 -21.23
N LEU A 10 -2.78 25.65 -19.96
CA LEU A 10 -1.69 25.44 -19.00
C LEU A 10 -1.18 24.00 -19.13
N PRO A 11 0.12 23.78 -19.39
CA PRO A 11 0.66 22.43 -19.36
C PRO A 11 0.43 21.84 -17.96
N ASP A 12 -0.19 20.66 -17.93
CA ASP A 12 -0.16 19.80 -16.76
C ASP A 12 1.31 19.54 -16.44
N LEU A 13 1.74 19.76 -15.19
CA LEU A 13 3.11 19.46 -14.80
C LEU A 13 3.34 17.94 -14.62
N PHE A 14 2.29 17.14 -14.84
CA PHE A 14 2.32 15.68 -14.83
C PHE A 14 2.99 15.15 -13.56
N ILE A 15 2.42 15.47 -12.41
CA ILE A 15 2.86 14.88 -11.14
C ILE A 15 2.35 13.43 -11.09
N ASP A 16 3.12 12.56 -11.73
CA ASP A 16 2.84 11.14 -11.81
C ASP A 16 3.13 10.49 -10.44
N PRO A 17 2.25 9.62 -9.90
CA PRO A 17 2.49 9.05 -8.59
C PRO A 17 3.82 8.28 -8.61
N PRO A 18 4.73 8.55 -7.66
CA PRO A 18 6.09 8.02 -7.73
C PRO A 18 6.05 6.48 -7.60
N SER A 19 7.01 5.80 -8.23
CA SER A 19 7.09 4.33 -8.27
C SER A 19 6.91 3.63 -6.89
N PRO A 20 7.38 4.19 -5.75
CA PRO A 20 7.11 3.63 -4.42
C PRO A 20 5.61 3.59 -4.08
N LYS A 21 4.84 4.64 -4.38
CA LYS A 21 3.39 4.70 -4.14
C LYS A 21 2.64 3.66 -4.97
N LYS A 22 2.99 3.54 -6.27
CA LYS A 22 2.44 2.52 -7.17
C LYS A 22 2.70 1.10 -6.63
N THR A 23 3.92 0.84 -6.16
CA THR A 23 4.32 -0.48 -5.59
C THR A 23 3.60 -0.78 -4.28
N ALA A 24 3.49 0.20 -3.38
CA ALA A 24 2.75 0.07 -2.12
C ALA A 24 1.25 -0.20 -2.37
N GLY A 25 0.64 0.51 -3.32
CA GLY A 25 -0.75 0.27 -3.73
C GLY A 25 -0.98 -1.14 -4.28
N ALA A 26 -0.09 -1.62 -5.15
CA ALA A 26 -0.14 -3.00 -5.67
C ALA A 26 0.00 -4.04 -4.55
N PHE A 27 0.87 -3.79 -3.58
CA PHE A 27 1.00 -4.62 -2.39
C PHE A 27 -0.28 -4.60 -1.53
N HIS A 28 -0.91 -3.44 -1.31
CA HIS A 28 -2.19 -3.35 -0.60
C HIS A 28 -3.27 -4.22 -1.26
N ALA A 29 -3.45 -4.10 -2.58
CA ALA A 29 -4.43 -4.89 -3.33
C ALA A 29 -4.16 -6.40 -3.21
N THR A 30 -2.91 -6.81 -3.36
CA THR A 30 -2.51 -8.23 -3.31
C THR A 30 -2.59 -8.80 -1.89
N SER A 31 -2.16 -8.02 -0.89
CA SER A 31 -2.13 -8.46 0.51
C SER A 31 -3.54 -8.58 1.11
N ALA A 32 -4.49 -7.74 0.70
CA ALA A 32 -5.89 -7.87 1.09
C ALA A 32 -6.49 -9.22 0.64
N ALA A 33 -6.16 -9.69 -0.56
CA ALA A 33 -6.60 -11.00 -1.05
C ALA A 33 -5.95 -12.18 -0.30
N GLY A 34 -4.82 -11.96 0.35
CA GLY A 34 -4.09 -12.95 1.15
C GLY A 34 -4.45 -12.95 2.64
N GLN A 35 -5.11 -11.90 3.14
CA GLN A 35 -5.54 -11.81 4.53
C GLN A 35 -6.58 -12.89 4.85
N ASN A 36 -6.48 -13.46 6.05
CA ASN A 36 -7.46 -14.41 6.61
C ASN A 36 -7.69 -15.65 5.73
N LYS A 37 -6.64 -16.10 5.03
CA LYS A 37 -6.66 -17.37 4.32
C LYS A 37 -6.72 -18.49 5.36
N THR A 38 -7.75 -19.33 5.24
CA THR A 38 -8.00 -20.50 6.12
C THR A 38 -6.79 -21.43 6.30
N LYS A 39 -5.86 -21.49 5.33
CA LYS A 39 -4.62 -22.27 5.47
C LYS A 39 -3.67 -21.76 6.56
N LEU A 40 -3.65 -20.44 6.81
CA LEU A 40 -2.89 -19.86 7.91
C LEU A 40 -3.69 -19.92 9.22
N ASP A 41 -4.98 -19.61 9.16
CA ASP A 41 -5.80 -19.49 10.38
C ASP A 41 -6.08 -20.86 11.02
N ASP A 42 -6.29 -21.89 10.20
CA ASP A 42 -6.52 -23.27 10.61
C ASP A 42 -5.50 -24.23 9.97
N PRO A 43 -4.26 -24.25 10.50
CA PRO A 43 -3.22 -25.08 9.96
C PRO A 43 -3.46 -26.58 10.24
N GLU A 44 -4.32 -26.92 11.21
CA GLU A 44 -4.69 -28.31 11.48
C GLU A 44 -5.63 -28.84 10.39
N ALA A 45 -6.67 -28.09 10.01
CA ALA A 45 -7.53 -28.47 8.90
C ALA A 45 -6.76 -28.53 7.58
N ALA A 46 -5.85 -27.58 7.33
CA ALA A 46 -4.98 -27.61 6.17
C ALA A 46 -4.03 -28.82 6.17
N GLY A 47 -3.47 -29.15 7.33
CA GLY A 47 -2.57 -30.29 7.52
C GLY A 47 -3.27 -31.63 7.33
N LYS A 48 -4.48 -31.81 7.89
CA LYS A 48 -5.28 -33.05 7.78
C LYS A 48 -5.66 -33.42 6.34
N ALA A 49 -5.60 -32.47 5.40
CA ALA A 49 -5.77 -32.77 3.98
C ALA A 49 -4.60 -33.58 3.38
N HIS A 50 -3.45 -33.67 4.08
CA HIS A 50 -2.29 -34.44 3.66
C HIS A 50 -2.18 -35.77 4.41
N SER A 51 -2.00 -36.87 3.66
CA SER A 51 -1.92 -38.24 4.18
C SER A 51 -0.77 -38.52 5.17
N GLY A 52 0.25 -37.65 5.20
CA GLY A 52 1.40 -37.74 6.11
C GLY A 52 1.29 -36.89 7.38
N TRP A 53 0.15 -36.26 7.64
CA TRP A 53 -0.01 -35.38 8.81
C TRP A 53 -0.03 -36.19 10.11
N ALA A 54 1.09 -36.18 10.83
CA ALA A 54 1.23 -36.76 12.15
C ALA A 54 1.22 -35.66 13.21
N VAL A 55 0.14 -35.61 14.01
CA VAL A 55 -0.07 -34.60 15.05
C VAL A 55 0.64 -35.01 16.34
N ALA A 56 1.98 -34.97 16.33
CA ALA A 56 2.74 -35.00 17.58
C ALA A 56 2.73 -33.60 18.21
N LYS A 57 2.69 -33.51 19.55
CA LYS A 57 2.69 -32.23 20.29
C LYS A 57 3.79 -31.25 19.83
N PRO A 58 5.05 -31.68 19.62
CA PRO A 58 6.10 -30.79 19.10
C PRO A 58 5.80 -30.23 17.69
N ASN A 59 5.11 -30.99 16.85
CA ASN A 59 4.73 -30.55 15.50
C ASN A 59 3.68 -29.43 15.58
N GLN A 60 2.73 -29.52 16.53
CA GLN A 60 1.72 -28.47 16.73
C GLN A 60 2.33 -27.17 17.24
N GLU A 61 3.31 -27.24 18.16
CA GLU A 61 4.02 -26.07 18.66
C GLU A 61 4.79 -25.37 17.53
N CYS A 62 5.51 -26.11 16.70
CA CYS A 62 6.19 -25.58 15.52
C CYS A 62 5.22 -24.92 14.54
N VAL A 63 4.10 -25.57 14.22
CA VAL A 63 3.07 -25.04 13.31
C VAL A 63 2.46 -23.76 13.85
N THR A 64 2.18 -23.70 15.15
CA THR A 64 1.66 -22.51 15.82
C THR A 64 2.66 -21.37 15.78
N ALA A 65 3.95 -21.65 16.07
CA ALA A 65 5.01 -20.65 15.99
C ALA A 65 5.16 -20.08 14.57
N TRP A 66 5.15 -20.94 13.55
CA TRP A 66 5.19 -20.52 12.15
C TRP A 66 4.00 -19.69 11.73
N ARG A 67 2.78 -20.11 12.11
CA ARG A 67 1.55 -19.34 11.87
C ARG A 67 1.69 -17.94 12.44
N ASN A 68 2.03 -17.83 13.72
CA ASN A 68 2.16 -16.54 14.41
C ASN A 68 3.22 -15.66 13.73
N ARG A 69 4.38 -16.24 13.37
CA ARG A 69 5.45 -15.51 12.69
C ARG A 69 5.01 -14.98 11.32
N LEU A 70 4.25 -15.75 10.55
CA LEU A 70 3.76 -15.33 9.24
C LEU A 70 2.68 -14.23 9.36
N HIS A 71 1.81 -14.28 10.37
CA HIS A 71 0.88 -13.19 10.65
C HIS A 71 1.60 -11.89 11.00
N GLU A 72 2.60 -11.95 11.88
CA GLU A 72 3.39 -10.77 12.24
C GLU A 72 4.14 -10.21 11.02
N LEU A 73 4.77 -11.07 10.21
CA LEU A 73 5.42 -10.63 8.97
C LEU A 73 4.42 -9.95 8.01
N GLY A 74 3.25 -10.56 7.82
CA GLY A 74 2.20 -9.99 6.98
C GLY A 74 1.63 -8.69 7.53
N LYS A 75 1.62 -8.50 8.86
CA LYS A 75 1.24 -7.24 9.51
C LYS A 75 2.30 -6.16 9.27
N SER A 76 3.57 -6.44 9.57
CA SER A 76 4.67 -5.49 9.36
C SER A 76 4.79 -5.04 7.91
N ALA A 77 4.61 -5.95 6.96
CA ALA A 77 4.65 -5.58 5.54
C ALA A 77 3.51 -4.63 5.13
N ARG A 78 2.31 -4.79 5.71
CA ARG A 78 1.17 -3.88 5.49
C ARG A 78 1.36 -2.52 6.13
N GLU A 79 1.91 -2.49 7.35
CA GLU A 79 2.26 -1.24 8.02
C GLU A 79 3.32 -0.46 7.24
N ALA A 80 4.33 -1.15 6.71
CA ALA A 80 5.34 -0.53 5.85
C ALA A 80 4.75 0.02 4.55
N ALA A 81 3.84 -0.73 3.89
CA ALA A 81 3.17 -0.25 2.68
C ALA A 81 2.27 0.97 2.94
N ALA A 82 1.58 1.00 4.08
CA ALA A 82 0.79 2.15 4.49
C ALA A 82 1.70 3.38 4.72
N ALA A 83 2.78 3.22 5.48
CA ALA A 83 3.73 4.31 5.74
C ALA A 83 4.38 4.85 4.45
N ILE A 84 4.68 3.98 3.48
CA ILE A 84 5.16 4.42 2.15
C ILE A 84 4.09 5.21 1.41
N THR A 85 2.83 4.77 1.48
CA THR A 85 1.72 5.47 0.84
C THR A 85 1.55 6.87 1.43
N ASP A 86 1.46 6.97 2.76
CA ASP A 86 1.32 8.24 3.49
C ASP A 86 2.48 9.20 3.17
N ALA A 87 3.73 8.71 3.23
CA ALA A 87 4.90 9.54 2.92
C ALA A 87 4.92 10.05 1.46
N MET A 88 4.35 9.29 0.53
CA MET A 88 4.24 9.71 -0.87
C MET A 88 3.05 10.64 -1.11
N ASP A 89 1.98 10.53 -0.32
CA ASP A 89 0.89 11.52 -0.31
C ASP A 89 1.42 12.88 0.17
N ASP A 90 2.14 12.92 1.29
CA ASP A 90 2.77 14.16 1.82
C ASP A 90 3.72 14.82 0.81
N TYR A 91 4.53 14.00 0.12
CA TYR A 91 5.44 14.45 -0.92
C TYR A 91 4.69 15.08 -2.10
N MET A 92 3.65 14.41 -2.60
CA MET A 92 2.85 14.90 -3.72
C MET A 92 2.06 16.17 -3.37
N ASP A 93 1.52 16.28 -2.16
CA ASP A 93 0.83 17.47 -1.68
C ASP A 93 1.77 18.69 -1.66
N THR A 94 3.03 18.47 -1.27
CA THR A 94 4.06 19.52 -1.32
C THR A 94 4.35 19.95 -2.76
N ASP A 95 4.55 19.01 -3.67
CA ASP A 95 4.83 19.33 -5.08
C ASP A 95 3.63 20.07 -5.73
N HIS A 96 2.39 19.66 -5.45
CA HIS A 96 1.18 20.35 -5.90
C HIS A 96 1.06 21.77 -5.33
N SER A 97 1.45 21.98 -4.07
CA SER A 97 1.48 23.32 -3.48
C SER A 97 2.50 24.22 -4.19
N ILE A 98 3.68 23.69 -4.53
CA ILE A 98 4.71 24.44 -5.27
C ILE A 98 4.23 24.76 -6.68
N GLU A 99 3.65 23.78 -7.38
CA GLU A 99 3.03 23.96 -8.70
C GLU A 99 1.98 25.08 -8.67
N ALA A 100 1.13 25.13 -7.63
CA ALA A 100 0.11 26.15 -7.49
C ALA A 100 0.70 27.57 -7.34
N GLU A 101 1.76 27.74 -6.54
CA GLU A 101 2.46 29.02 -6.40
C GLU A 101 3.19 29.41 -7.69
N LEU A 102 3.88 28.48 -8.36
CA LEU A 102 4.51 28.74 -9.67
C LEU A 102 3.49 29.21 -10.71
N ARG A 103 2.31 28.59 -10.75
CA ARG A 103 1.21 29.02 -11.64
C ARG A 103 0.68 30.41 -11.29
N LYS A 104 0.64 30.77 -10.00
CA LYS A 104 0.20 32.09 -9.55
C LYS A 104 1.20 33.18 -9.95
N ASP A 105 2.49 32.91 -9.81
CA ASP A 105 3.55 33.83 -10.22
C ASP A 105 3.59 34.01 -11.74
N ALA A 106 3.44 32.92 -12.51
CA ALA A 106 3.34 32.98 -13.97
C ALA A 106 2.16 33.87 -14.43
N ARG A 107 0.98 33.70 -13.82
CA ARG A 107 -0.19 34.56 -14.11
C ARG A 107 0.05 36.02 -13.79
N TRP A 108 0.79 36.31 -12.71
CA TRP A 108 1.15 37.69 -12.36
C TRP A 108 2.07 38.31 -13.42
N LEU A 109 3.03 37.54 -13.94
CA LEU A 109 3.94 37.98 -15.00
C LEU A 109 3.24 38.16 -16.36
N GLU A 110 2.29 37.30 -16.71
CA GLU A 110 1.54 37.39 -17.98
C GLU A 110 0.51 38.53 -18.01
N GLY A 111 0.10 39.04 -16.84
CA GLY A 111 -0.85 40.14 -16.69
C GLY A 111 -0.22 41.54 -16.56
N ALA A 112 1.11 41.65 -16.64
CA ALA A 112 1.89 42.90 -16.62
C ALA A 112 2.27 43.33 -18.05
#